data_AF-M8BC08-F1
#
_entry.id   AF-M8BC08-F1
#
_cell.length_a   1.000
_cell.length_b   1.000
_cell.length_c   1.000
_cell.angle_alpha   90.00
_cell.angle_beta   90.00
_cell.angle_gamma   90.00
#
_symmetry.space_group_name_H-M   'P 1'
#
loop_
_entity.id
_entity.type
_entity.pdbx_description
1 polymer ?
#
loop_
_entity_poly.entity_id
_entity_poly.type
_entity_poly.pdbx_seq_one_letter_code
_entity_poly.pdbx_strand_id
1 'polypeptide(L)'
;MARRSGMLLLLAAAALLALGAGAAVPPSCERIECPAYDVVDSANGFEIRRYKDAMWVSTAPIEDISLVDATRSGFLQLFKYIQGKNAYNETIEMTAPVLTRVAPSDGPFCVSSFVVSFYVPAKNQAEGDQVGRRRVRRPQGRPGVRVHRGAVQLAVRVQRQGQRDLDALRHHGRV
;
A
#
# COMPACT_ATOMS: atom_id res chain seq x y z
N MET A 1 36.97 35.30 56.94
CA MET A 1 36.08 34.39 57.70
C MET A 1 34.64 34.81 57.48
N ALA A 2 33.76 33.81 57.32
CA ALA A 2 32.28 33.87 57.27
C ALA A 2 31.62 34.43 55.99
N ARG A 3 30.57 33.85 55.41
CA ARG A 3 29.90 32.52 55.48
C ARG A 3 28.76 32.56 54.43
N ARG A 4 28.59 31.46 53.69
CA ARG A 4 27.31 30.89 53.19
C ARG A 4 26.48 31.69 52.18
N SER A 5 26.22 31.09 51.02
CA SER A 5 24.86 30.69 50.61
C SER A 5 24.95 29.86 49.33
N GLY A 6 24.58 28.59 49.44
CA GLY A 6 24.39 27.72 48.28
C GLY A 6 23.17 28.20 47.49
N MET A 7 23.36 28.48 46.21
CA MET A 7 22.26 28.64 45.28
C MET A 7 22.27 27.44 44.34
N LEU A 8 21.21 26.67 44.47
CA LEU A 8 20.80 25.48 43.75
C LEU A 8 21.25 25.44 42.28
N LEU A 9 21.86 24.31 41.91
CA LEU A 9 21.80 23.77 40.55
C LEU A 9 20.34 23.53 40.16
N LEU A 10 19.80 24.29 39.22
CA LEU A 10 18.53 23.98 38.54
C LEU A 10 18.67 24.19 37.03
N LEU A 11 18.89 23.06 36.35
CA LEU A 11 18.16 22.57 35.17
C LEU A 11 17.90 23.55 34.01
N ALA A 12 18.56 23.28 32.88
CA ALA A 12 17.87 23.08 31.59
C ALA A 12 18.81 22.44 30.56
N ALA A 13 19.11 21.15 30.73
CA ALA A 13 19.49 20.33 29.59
C ALA A 13 18.20 20.11 28.78
N ALA A 14 17.87 21.03 27.88
CA ALA A 14 16.85 20.81 26.87
C ALA A 14 17.43 19.81 25.87
N ALA A 15 17.41 18.53 26.23
CA ALA A 15 17.50 17.46 25.27
C ALA A 15 16.29 17.60 24.35
N LEU A 16 16.51 18.18 23.17
CA LEU A 16 15.63 18.02 22.03
C LEU A 16 15.61 16.52 21.71
N LEU A 17 14.75 15.77 22.39
CA LEU A 17 14.23 14.51 21.91
C LEU A 17 13.37 14.86 20.69
N ALA A 18 14.01 15.04 19.55
CA ALA A 18 13.34 14.88 18.28
C ALA A 18 12.93 13.41 18.20
N LEU A 19 11.74 13.09 18.73
CA LEU A 19 11.02 11.90 18.29
C LEU A 19 10.64 12.15 16.84
N GLY A 20 11.58 11.86 15.93
CA GLY A 20 11.23 11.59 14.56
C GLY A 20 10.24 10.44 14.61
N ALA A 21 8.97 10.72 14.29
CA ALA A 21 8.00 9.70 13.95
C ALA A 21 8.50 9.04 12.66
N GLY A 22 9.43 8.10 12.80
CA GLY A 22 9.81 7.22 11.72
C GLY A 22 8.56 6.46 11.33
N ALA A 23 8.12 6.61 10.08
CA ALA A 23 7.03 5.82 9.54
C ALA A 23 7.34 4.35 9.81
N ALA A 24 6.55 3.71 10.66
CA ALA A 24 6.77 2.32 11.01
C ALA A 24 6.63 1.47 9.73
N VAL A 25 7.66 0.69 9.43
CA VAL A 25 7.61 -0.26 8.31
C VAL A 25 6.47 -1.25 8.60
N PRO A 26 5.52 -1.46 7.68
CA PRO A 26 4.43 -2.40 7.90
C PRO A 26 5.01 -3.78 8.17
N PRO A 27 4.47 -4.56 9.13
CA PRO A 27 4.98 -5.90 9.44
C PRO A 27 5.03 -6.85 8.24
N SER A 28 4.16 -6.64 7.23
CA SER A 28 4.21 -7.38 5.97
C SER A 28 5.51 -7.11 5.18
N CYS A 29 5.98 -5.86 5.19
CA CYS A 29 7.15 -5.41 4.45
C CYS A 29 8.48 -5.85 5.09
N GLU A 30 8.45 -6.35 6.33
CA GLU A 30 9.59 -7.00 6.96
C GLU A 30 9.86 -8.40 6.39
N ARG A 31 8.85 -9.02 5.77
CA ARG A 31 8.89 -10.43 5.33
C ARG A 31 8.84 -10.61 3.82
N ILE A 32 8.14 -9.73 3.12
CA ILE A 32 7.97 -9.79 1.67
C ILE A 32 8.17 -8.41 1.06
N GLU A 33 8.56 -8.39 -0.21
CA GLU A 33 8.87 -7.14 -0.91
C GLU A 33 7.67 -6.18 -0.92
N CYS A 34 7.95 -4.90 -0.68
CA CYS A 34 6.98 -3.83 -0.74
C CYS A 34 7.43 -2.73 -1.70
N PRO A 35 6.51 -2.06 -2.42
CA PRO A 35 6.83 -0.89 -3.20
C PRO A 35 7.23 0.27 -2.29
N ALA A 36 8.12 1.12 -2.79
CA ALA A 36 8.46 2.37 -2.12
C ALA A 36 7.25 3.31 -2.07
N TYR A 37 7.07 3.98 -0.94
CA TYR A 37 6.01 4.96 -0.73
C TYR A 37 6.49 6.12 0.13
N ASP A 38 5.80 7.23 0.00
CA ASP A 38 5.91 8.37 0.89
C ASP A 38 4.66 8.43 1.77
N VAL A 39 4.82 8.70 3.08
CA VAL A 39 3.69 8.99 3.96
C VAL A 39 3.29 10.44 3.73
N VAL A 40 2.10 10.63 3.16
CA VAL A 40 1.52 11.94 2.85
C VAL A 40 0.88 12.54 4.09
N ASP A 41 0.31 11.71 4.95
CA ASP A 41 -0.42 12.13 6.14
C ASP A 41 -0.52 10.96 7.13
N SER A 42 -0.68 11.27 8.41
CA SER A 42 -0.89 10.27 9.45
C SER A 42 -1.71 10.84 10.59
N ALA A 43 -2.85 10.22 10.89
CA ALA A 43 -3.74 10.64 11.97
C ALA A 43 -4.62 9.48 12.43
N ASN A 44 -5.04 9.49 13.71
CA ASN A 44 -6.06 8.59 14.26
C ASN A 44 -5.81 7.08 14.00
N GLY A 45 -4.54 6.66 13.94
CA GLY A 45 -4.17 5.25 13.67
C GLY A 45 -4.18 4.86 12.19
N PHE A 46 -4.17 5.84 11.28
CA PHE A 46 -4.05 5.66 9.83
C PHE A 46 -2.88 6.46 9.27
N GLU A 47 -2.37 5.97 8.14
CA GLU A 47 -1.42 6.66 7.28
C GLU A 47 -1.98 6.73 5.86
N ILE A 48 -1.89 7.91 5.24
CA ILE A 48 -2.10 8.07 3.80
C ILE A 48 -0.75 7.90 3.14
N ARG A 49 -0.63 6.89 2.28
CA ARG A 49 0.60 6.54 1.57
C ARG A 49 0.45 6.83 0.09
N ARG A 50 1.48 7.43 -0.49
CA ARG A 50 1.63 7.62 -1.93
C ARG A 50 2.70 6.67 -2.43
N TYR A 51 2.29 5.61 -3.10
CA TYR A 51 3.21 4.68 -3.75
C TYR A 51 3.83 5.34 -4.98
N LYS A 52 5.14 5.16 -5.14
CA LYS A 52 5.88 5.62 -6.31
C LYS A 52 5.41 4.86 -7.55
N ASP A 53 5.71 5.44 -8.71
CA ASP A 53 5.36 4.84 -10.00
C ASP A 53 6.00 3.45 -10.16
N ALA A 54 5.16 2.45 -10.41
CA ALA A 54 5.55 1.04 -10.48
C ALA A 54 4.59 0.24 -11.38
N MET A 55 5.00 -0.96 -11.78
CA MET A 55 4.11 -1.95 -12.37
C MET A 55 3.27 -2.63 -11.29
N TRP A 56 1.98 -2.73 -11.58
CA TRP A 56 0.97 -3.44 -10.80
C TRP A 56 0.27 -4.46 -11.67
N VAL A 57 -0.11 -5.58 -11.07
CA VAL A 57 -1.04 -6.53 -11.68
C VAL A 57 -2.38 -6.40 -10.98
N SER A 58 -3.44 -6.19 -11.76
CA SER A 58 -4.78 -5.94 -11.25
C SER A 58 -5.80 -6.86 -11.89
N THR A 59 -6.87 -7.16 -11.17
CA THR A 59 -8.02 -7.86 -11.73
C THR A 59 -8.80 -6.94 -12.68
N ALA A 60 -9.66 -7.54 -13.50
CA ALA A 60 -10.81 -6.83 -14.04
C ALA A 60 -11.71 -6.34 -12.88
N PRO A 61 -12.55 -5.32 -13.12
CA PRO A 61 -13.54 -4.89 -12.15
C PRO A 61 -14.44 -6.06 -11.71
N ILE A 62 -14.64 -6.19 -10.40
CA ILE A 62 -15.50 -7.19 -9.76
C ILE A 62 -16.67 -6.42 -9.15
N GLU A 63 -17.87 -6.70 -9.63
CA GLU A 63 -19.11 -6.13 -9.08
C GLU A 63 -19.56 -6.97 -7.88
N ASP A 64 -19.68 -6.36 -6.71
CA ASP A 64 -20.14 -7.02 -5.49
C ASP A 64 -20.75 -6.00 -4.52
N ILE A 65 -21.44 -6.47 -3.49
CA ILE A 65 -21.86 -5.66 -2.35
C ILE A 65 -20.84 -5.71 -1.19
N SER A 66 -19.99 -6.74 -1.17
CA SER A 66 -19.04 -7.03 -0.09
C SER A 66 -17.61 -6.75 -0.52
N LEU A 67 -17.00 -5.73 0.10
CA LEU A 67 -15.56 -5.44 -0.07
C LEU A 67 -14.70 -6.66 0.25
N VAL A 68 -15.07 -7.42 1.28
CA VAL A 68 -14.29 -8.58 1.76
C VAL A 68 -14.34 -9.71 0.75
N ASP A 69 -15.53 -10.03 0.21
CA ASP A 69 -15.69 -11.13 -0.73
C ASP A 69 -15.10 -10.78 -2.10
N ALA A 70 -15.31 -9.56 -2.58
CA ALA A 70 -14.67 -9.07 -3.80
C ALA A 70 -13.14 -9.07 -3.68
N THR A 71 -12.60 -8.61 -2.55
CA THR A 71 -11.16 -8.63 -2.29
C THR A 71 -10.61 -10.05 -2.26
N ARG A 72 -11.28 -10.98 -1.57
CA ARG A 72 -10.89 -12.39 -1.50
C ARG A 72 -10.94 -13.05 -2.87
N SER A 73 -11.99 -12.80 -3.64
CA SER A 73 -12.15 -13.32 -5.01
C SER A 73 -11.03 -12.81 -5.90
N GLY A 74 -10.78 -11.50 -5.92
CA GLY A 74 -9.71 -10.91 -6.72
C GLY A 74 -8.32 -11.36 -6.30
N PHE A 75 -8.08 -11.48 -4.98
CA PHE A 75 -6.84 -12.06 -4.44
C PHE A 75 -6.60 -13.46 -4.98
N LEU A 76 -7.59 -14.35 -4.97
CA LEU A 76 -7.43 -15.72 -5.46
C LEU A 76 -7.16 -15.77 -6.98
N GLN A 77 -7.72 -14.83 -7.75
CA GLN A 77 -7.42 -14.69 -9.18
C GLN A 77 -5.95 -14.30 -9.39
N LEU A 78 -5.46 -13.29 -8.68
CA LEU A 78 -4.06 -12.85 -8.75
C LEU A 78 -3.09 -13.88 -8.18
N PHE A 79 -3.47 -14.58 -7.11
CA PHE A 79 -2.66 -15.66 -6.53
C PHE A 79 -2.43 -16.78 -7.54
N LYS A 80 -3.49 -17.23 -8.25
CA LYS A 80 -3.34 -18.20 -9.34
C LYS A 80 -2.41 -17.69 -10.44
N TYR A 81 -2.52 -16.41 -10.79
CA TYR A 81 -1.68 -15.78 -11.81
C TYR A 81 -0.20 -15.82 -11.43
N ILE A 82 0.16 -15.42 -10.21
CA ILE A 82 1.55 -15.43 -9.74
C ILE A 82 2.08 -16.85 -9.52
N GLN A 83 1.21 -17.84 -9.29
CA GLN A 83 1.57 -19.27 -9.20
C GLN A 83 1.66 -19.96 -10.58
N GLY A 84 1.89 -19.21 -11.65
CA GLY A 84 2.10 -19.78 -12.99
C GLY A 84 0.86 -19.84 -13.88
N LYS A 85 -0.33 -19.38 -13.46
CA LYS A 85 -1.47 -19.21 -14.40
C LYS A 85 -1.38 -17.91 -15.21
N ASN A 86 -0.20 -17.64 -15.77
CA ASN A 86 0.07 -16.51 -16.66
C ASN A 86 0.47 -17.02 -18.05
N ALA A 87 0.83 -16.12 -18.96
CA ALA A 87 1.18 -16.48 -20.35
C ALA A 87 2.50 -17.27 -20.45
N TYR A 88 3.36 -17.17 -19.44
CA TYR A 88 4.71 -17.74 -19.45
C TYR A 88 4.85 -18.97 -18.55
N ASN A 89 3.78 -19.37 -17.84
CA ASN A 89 3.82 -20.40 -16.81
C ASN A 89 4.89 -20.15 -15.73
N GLU A 90 5.22 -18.88 -15.49
CA GLU A 90 6.28 -18.48 -14.56
C GLU A 90 5.72 -18.21 -13.17
N THR A 91 6.48 -18.54 -12.12
CA THR A 91 6.13 -18.14 -10.77
C THR A 91 6.67 -16.72 -10.51
N ILE A 92 5.81 -15.84 -10.02
CA ILE A 92 6.13 -14.46 -9.63
C ILE A 92 6.07 -14.39 -8.10
N GLU A 93 7.04 -13.74 -7.47
CA GLU A 93 7.04 -13.63 -5.99
C GLU A 93 5.83 -12.86 -5.50
N MET A 94 5.32 -13.25 -4.33
CA MET A 94 4.31 -12.50 -3.62
C MET A 94 4.90 -11.21 -3.05
N THR A 95 4.12 -10.13 -3.10
CA THR A 95 4.48 -8.83 -2.56
C THR A 95 3.38 -8.30 -1.63
N ALA A 96 3.71 -7.27 -0.86
CA ALA A 96 2.74 -6.51 -0.08
C ALA A 96 2.75 -5.03 -0.46
N PRO A 97 1.68 -4.28 -0.14
CA PRO A 97 0.37 -4.77 0.29
C PRO A 97 -0.46 -5.30 -0.89
N VAL A 98 -1.56 -5.98 -0.57
CA VAL A 98 -2.67 -6.17 -1.51
C VAL A 98 -3.55 -4.93 -1.45
N LEU A 99 -3.80 -4.31 -2.59
CA LEU A 99 -4.63 -3.10 -2.69
C LEU A 99 -5.99 -3.46 -3.28
N THR A 100 -7.06 -2.93 -2.69
CA THR A 100 -8.40 -2.95 -3.29
C THR A 100 -8.85 -1.52 -3.54
N ARG A 101 -9.04 -1.17 -4.82
CA ARG A 101 -9.71 0.07 -5.21
C ARG A 101 -11.21 -0.18 -5.19
N VAL A 102 -11.96 0.74 -4.58
CA VAL A 102 -13.42 0.72 -4.53
C VAL A 102 -13.94 1.86 -5.40
N ALA A 103 -14.76 1.53 -6.38
CA ALA A 103 -15.60 2.48 -7.10
C ALA A 103 -17.05 2.26 -6.63
N PRO A 104 -17.53 3.08 -5.68
CA PRO A 104 -18.87 2.93 -5.12
C PRO A 104 -19.94 3.23 -6.18
N SER A 105 -21.09 2.59 -6.04
CA SER A 105 -22.26 2.84 -6.87
C SER A 105 -23.35 3.53 -6.06
N ASP A 106 -24.00 4.51 -6.68
CA ASP A 106 -25.16 5.22 -6.13
C ASP A 106 -26.49 4.57 -6.57
N GLY A 107 -26.43 3.40 -7.22
CA GLY A 107 -27.61 2.67 -7.69
C GLY A 107 -28.40 1.99 -6.56
N PRO A 108 -29.68 1.64 -6.80
CA PRO A 108 -30.60 1.12 -5.77
C PRO A 108 -30.14 -0.21 -5.14
N PHE A 109 -29.23 -0.94 -5.78
CA PHE A 109 -28.70 -2.21 -5.30
C PHE A 109 -27.34 -2.10 -4.60
N CYS A 110 -26.76 -0.89 -4.49
CA CYS A 110 -25.48 -0.63 -3.82
C CYS A 110 -24.30 -1.52 -4.28
N VAL A 111 -24.38 -2.06 -5.51
CA VAL A 111 -23.34 -2.91 -6.08
C VAL A 111 -22.16 -2.04 -6.47
N SER A 112 -21.06 -2.17 -5.73
CA SER A 112 -19.83 -1.43 -5.98
C SER A 112 -18.89 -2.23 -6.86
N SER A 113 -18.02 -1.52 -7.56
CA SER A 113 -17.00 -2.11 -8.41
C SER A 113 -15.66 -2.13 -7.69
N PHE A 114 -15.03 -3.30 -7.64
CA PHE A 114 -13.77 -3.51 -6.92
C PHE A 114 -12.65 -3.94 -7.88
N VAL A 115 -11.47 -3.34 -7.73
CA VAL A 115 -10.25 -3.74 -8.46
C VAL A 115 -9.16 -4.10 -7.46
N VAL A 116 -8.77 -5.37 -7.44
CA VAL A 116 -7.69 -5.88 -6.57
C VAL A 116 -6.37 -5.82 -7.30
N SER A 117 -5.29 -5.41 -6.63
CA SER A 117 -3.98 -5.19 -7.24
C SER A 117 -2.83 -5.70 -6.36
N PHE A 118 -1.84 -6.34 -6.98
CA PHE A 118 -0.54 -6.67 -6.39
C PHE A 118 0.56 -5.83 -7.02
N TYR A 119 1.54 -5.46 -6.21
CA TYR A 119 2.78 -4.88 -6.71
C TYR A 119 3.59 -5.96 -7.44
N VAL A 120 4.10 -5.64 -8.63
CA VAL A 120 4.98 -6.57 -9.35
C VAL A 120 6.37 -6.51 -8.69
N PRO A 121 7.01 -7.63 -8.30
CA PRO A 121 8.34 -7.60 -7.69
C PRO A 121 9.37 -6.85 -8.55
N ALA A 122 10.38 -6.26 -7.93
CA ALA A 122 11.42 -5.48 -8.60
C ALA A 122 12.08 -6.25 -9.74
N LYS A 123 12.33 -7.56 -9.55
CA LYS A 123 12.91 -8.44 -10.60
C LYS A 123 12.04 -8.55 -11.87
N ASN A 124 10.75 -8.25 -11.74
CA ASN A 124 9.74 -8.32 -12.81
C ASN A 124 9.25 -6.92 -13.25
N GLN A 125 9.73 -5.85 -12.62
CA GLN A 125 9.48 -4.49 -13.07
C GLN A 125 10.13 -4.32 -14.46
N ALA A 126 9.38 -3.75 -15.40
CA ALA A 126 9.95 -3.44 -16.71
C ALA A 126 10.92 -2.28 -16.54
N GLU A 127 12.21 -2.57 -16.65
CA GLU A 127 13.27 -1.56 -16.66
C GLU A 127 12.99 -0.60 -17.82
N GLY A 128 12.70 0.67 -17.49
CA GLY A 128 12.58 1.72 -18.49
C GLY A 128 13.97 1.98 -19.07
N ASP A 129 14.10 1.77 -20.38
CA ASP A 129 15.25 2.07 -21.25
C ASP A 129 16.58 2.32 -20.54
N GLN A 130 17.50 1.34 -20.57
CA GLN A 130 18.81 1.48 -21.25
C GLN A 130 19.42 0.11 -21.62
N VAL A 131 19.69 -0.03 -22.92
CA VAL A 131 20.89 -0.63 -23.54
C VAL A 131 21.53 -1.81 -22.80
N GLY A 132 21.22 -3.03 -23.27
CA GLY A 132 22.03 -4.22 -22.99
C GLY A 132 21.23 -5.50 -22.77
N ARG A 133 20.71 -6.08 -23.86
CA ARG A 133 20.22 -7.47 -24.00
C ARG A 133 20.13 -8.32 -22.71
N ARG A 134 19.11 -8.09 -21.89
CA ARG A 134 18.36 -9.13 -21.18
C ARG A 134 16.91 -8.66 -21.11
N ARG A 135 16.05 -9.24 -21.95
CA ARG A 135 14.61 -8.95 -21.94
C ARG A 135 14.05 -9.39 -20.59
N VAL A 136 13.82 -8.47 -19.67
CA VAL A 136 12.89 -8.70 -18.56
C VAL A 136 11.52 -8.92 -19.21
N ARG A 137 11.05 -10.17 -19.21
CA ARG A 137 9.78 -10.54 -19.82
C ARG A 137 8.67 -9.92 -18.99
N ARG A 138 7.91 -9.01 -19.60
CA ARG A 138 6.75 -8.40 -18.93
C ARG A 138 5.74 -9.49 -18.63
N PRO A 139 5.22 -9.61 -17.40
CA PRO A 139 4.08 -10.47 -17.13
C PRO A 139 2.93 -10.02 -18.03
N GLN A 140 2.52 -10.84 -19.01
CA GLN A 140 1.39 -10.53 -19.89
C GLN A 140 0.09 -10.95 -19.19
N GLY A 141 -0.96 -10.17 -19.38
CA GLY A 141 -2.28 -10.43 -18.80
C GLY A 141 -3.01 -11.59 -19.49
N ARG A 142 -3.85 -12.31 -18.72
CA ARG A 142 -4.90 -13.23 -19.24
C ARG A 142 -6.26 -12.52 -19.17
N PRO A 143 -7.34 -13.04 -19.79
CA PRO A 143 -8.68 -12.48 -19.58
C PRO A 143 -8.97 -12.35 -18.08
N GLY A 144 -9.32 -11.15 -17.64
CA GLY A 144 -9.59 -10.85 -16.23
C GLY A 144 -8.38 -10.37 -15.40
N VAL A 145 -7.16 -10.33 -15.93
CA VAL A 145 -5.98 -9.77 -15.24
C VAL A 145 -5.22 -8.81 -16.16
N ARG A 146 -4.99 -7.59 -15.70
CA ARG A 146 -4.28 -6.52 -16.42
C ARG A 146 -3.01 -6.14 -15.68
N VAL A 147 -1.90 -6.11 -16.39
CA VAL A 147 -0.63 -5.54 -15.90
C VAL A 147 -0.50 -4.12 -16.42
N HIS A 148 -0.28 -3.15 -15.54
CA HIS A 148 -0.24 -1.73 -15.87
C HIS A 148 0.77 -0.97 -15.00
N ARG A 149 1.17 0.22 -15.47
CA ARG A 149 2.10 1.11 -14.76
C ARG A 149 1.32 2.27 -14.16
N GLY A 150 1.62 2.63 -12.92
CA GLY A 150 1.09 3.85 -12.32
C GLY A 150 1.44 4.04 -10.85
N ALA A 151 1.35 5.29 -10.40
CA ALA A 151 1.36 5.65 -8.99
C ALA A 151 -0.01 5.38 -8.35
N VAL A 152 -0.02 4.95 -7.09
CA VAL A 152 -1.25 4.67 -6.34
C VAL A 152 -1.19 5.41 -5.01
N GLN A 153 -2.20 6.24 -4.72
CA GLN A 153 -2.39 6.82 -3.40
C GLN A 153 -3.43 6.02 -2.64
N LEU A 154 -3.13 5.66 -1.39
CA LEU A 154 -4.02 4.85 -0.56
C LEU A 154 -3.96 5.31 0.90
N ALA A 155 -5.12 5.36 1.56
CA ALA A 155 -5.19 5.42 3.01
C ALA A 155 -5.11 3.99 3.59
N VAL A 156 -4.17 3.74 4.49
CA VAL A 156 -3.93 2.46 5.15
C VAL A 156 -4.10 2.65 6.66
N ARG A 157 -4.91 1.80 7.30
CA ARG A 157 -4.94 1.74 8.77
C ARG A 157 -3.66 1.06 9.28
N VAL A 158 -2.93 1.73 10.15
CA VAL A 158 -1.69 1.20 10.75
C VAL A 158 -2.02 0.19 11.86
N GLN A 159 -3.21 0.25 12.46
CA GLN A 159 -3.66 -0.66 13.53
C GLN A 159 -5.02 -1.31 13.23
N ARG A 160 -5.21 -2.59 13.55
CA ARG A 160 -6.49 -3.29 13.34
C ARG A 160 -7.60 -2.73 14.24
N GLN A 161 -8.35 -1.75 13.77
CA GLN A 161 -9.74 -1.54 14.19
C GLN A 161 -10.61 -1.40 12.92
N GLY A 162 -11.88 -1.83 12.98
CA GLY A 162 -12.71 -2.06 11.80
C GLY A 162 -13.33 -0.82 11.14
N GLN A 163 -13.53 -0.92 9.81
CA GLN A 163 -14.52 -0.36 8.89
C GLN A 163 -15.18 1.04 9.06
N ARG A 164 -15.11 1.76 10.18
CA ARG A 164 -15.84 3.03 10.40
C ARG A 164 -15.16 4.28 9.80
N ASP A 165 -14.04 4.09 9.12
CA ASP A 165 -13.07 5.17 8.92
C ASP A 165 -13.03 5.65 7.46
N LEU A 166 -13.66 4.94 6.52
CA LEU A 166 -13.90 5.43 5.15
C LEU A 166 -14.85 6.64 5.13
N ASP A 167 -15.83 6.66 6.03
CA ASP A 167 -16.75 7.80 6.17
C ASP A 167 -16.03 9.04 6.74
N ALA A 168 -15.01 8.83 7.59
CA ALA A 168 -14.18 9.92 8.09
C ALA A 168 -13.29 10.53 6.99
N LEU A 169 -12.82 9.73 6.03
CA LEU A 169 -12.02 10.24 4.91
C LEU A 169 -12.83 11.15 3.97
N ARG A 170 -14.11 10.80 3.72
CA ARG A 170 -15.03 11.66 2.95
C ARG A 170 -15.41 12.92 3.71
N HIS A 171 -15.66 12.84 5.02
CA HIS A 171 -16.01 14.01 5.84
C HIS A 171 -14.89 15.05 5.96
N HIS A 172 -13.62 14.64 5.86
CA HIS A 172 -12.48 15.56 5.94
C HIS A 172 -11.98 16.06 4.57
N GLY A 173 -12.63 15.71 3.46
CA GLY A 173 -12.25 16.17 2.12
C GLY A 173 -10.85 15.73 1.69
N ARG A 174 -10.36 14.60 2.21
CA ARG A 174 -8.98 14.10 1.96
C ARG A 174 -8.92 12.98 0.91
N VAL A 175 -10.07 12.58 0.34
CA VAL A 175 -10.21 11.65 -0.79
C VAL A 175 -11.40 12.08 -1.65
#